data_AF-A0A6N4AP38-F1
#
_entry.id   AF-A0A6N4AP38-F1
#
_cell.length_a   1.000
_cell.length_b   1.000
_cell.length_c   1.000
_cell.angle_alpha   90.00
_cell.angle_beta   90.00
_cell.angle_gamma   90.00
#
_symmetry.space_group_name_H-M   'P 1'
#
loop_
_entity.id
_entity.type
_entity.pdbx_description
1 polymer ?
#
loop_
_entity_poly.entity_id
_entity_poly.type
_entity_poly.pdbx_seq_one_letter_code
_entity_poly.pdbx_strand_id
1 'polypeptide(L)'
;MRTGLTKRQKTTEIFFDETKSRITVYTHNTDLKKRLTAYAERYPDHCTMTDEDSETGYKAFEIEKGRLSFRLTAPYSEERRRAASDYAKKVTNFMQQGD
;
A
#
# COMPACT_ATOMS: atom_id res chain seq x y z
N MET A 1 -7.02 -19.35 -5.21
CA MET A 1 -5.67 -19.91 -5.08
C MET A 1 -5.35 -20.15 -3.62
N ARG A 2 -5.15 -21.41 -3.18
CA ARG A 2 -4.79 -21.75 -1.79
C ARG A 2 -3.28 -21.83 -1.71
N THR A 3 -2.65 -20.79 -1.17
CA THR A 3 -1.19 -20.62 -1.14
C THR A 3 -0.52 -21.36 0.03
N GLY A 4 -1.21 -22.27 0.73
CA GLY A 4 -0.75 -22.90 1.98
C GLY A 4 -0.58 -21.96 3.19
N LEU A 5 -0.39 -20.66 2.95
CA LEU A 5 -0.19 -19.62 3.96
C LEU A 5 -1.50 -19.11 4.56
N THR A 6 -1.51 -18.99 5.88
CA THR A 6 -2.54 -18.26 6.63
C THR A 6 -2.48 -16.76 6.33
N LYS A 7 -3.58 -16.02 6.54
CA LYS A 7 -3.58 -14.55 6.40
C LYS A 7 -2.51 -13.87 7.25
N ARG A 8 -2.20 -14.42 8.44
CA ARG A 8 -1.19 -13.87 9.35
C ARG A 8 0.24 -14.02 8.82
N GLN A 9 0.51 -15.07 8.06
CA GLN A 9 1.81 -15.29 7.42
C GLN A 9 2.02 -14.41 6.18
N LYS A 10 0.97 -13.78 5.66
CA LYS A 10 1.05 -12.85 4.51
C LYS A 10 1.46 -11.46 4.96
N THR A 11 2.68 -11.35 5.50
CA THR A 11 3.27 -10.11 5.99
C THR A 11 3.72 -9.21 4.84
N THR A 12 4.01 -7.95 5.17
CA THR A 12 4.75 -7.04 4.30
C THR A 12 5.98 -6.61 5.06
N GLU A 13 7.14 -6.83 4.46
CA GLU A 13 8.44 -6.56 5.06
C GLU A 13 9.11 -5.45 4.25
N ILE A 14 9.63 -4.44 4.94
CA ILE A 14 10.23 -3.26 4.33
C ILE A 14 11.59 -3.06 4.99
N PHE A 15 12.65 -3.21 4.21
CA PHE A 15 14.02 -3.14 4.67
C PHE A 15 14.65 -1.81 4.25
N PHE A 16 14.94 -0.96 5.24
CA PHE A 16 15.76 0.24 5.09
C PHE A 16 17.18 -0.09 5.50
N ASP A 17 17.98 -0.53 4.53
CA ASP A 17 19.40 -0.80 4.74
C ASP A 17 20.18 0.51 4.60
N GLU A 18 20.96 0.89 5.61
CA GLU A 18 21.79 2.12 5.55
C GLU A 18 22.87 2.03 4.48
N THR A 19 23.39 0.84 4.21
CA THR A 19 24.49 0.60 3.26
C THR A 19 24.02 0.63 1.80
N LYS A 20 22.73 0.38 1.55
CA LYS A 20 22.14 0.36 0.21
C LYS A 20 21.51 1.71 -0.14
N SER A 21 21.48 2.06 -1.42
CA SER A 21 20.79 3.26 -1.90
C SER A 21 19.27 3.08 -2.05
N ARG A 22 18.79 1.83 -2.00
CA ARG A 22 17.39 1.44 -2.23
C ARG A 22 16.82 0.68 -1.04
N ILE A 23 15.49 0.73 -0.93
CA ILE A 23 14.66 0.00 0.02
C ILE A 23 14.19 -1.27 -0.65
N THR A 24 14.22 -2.38 0.07
CA THR A 24 13.61 -3.63 -0.39
C THR A 24 12.24 -3.80 0.24
N VAL A 25 11.23 -4.08 -0.57
CA VAL A 25 9.85 -4.31 -0.13
C VAL A 25 9.41 -5.70 -0.57
N TYR A 26 9.03 -6.54 0.38
CA TYR A 26 8.38 -7.83 0.13
C TYR A 26 6.93 -7.74 0.55
N THR A 27 6.00 -8.17 -0.29
CA THR A 27 4.59 -8.11 0.07
C THR A 27 3.72 -9.18 -0.60
N HIS A 28 2.80 -9.73 0.19
CA HIS A 28 1.68 -10.53 -0.30
C HIS A 28 0.40 -9.70 -0.51
N ASN A 29 0.39 -8.41 -0.12
CA ASN A 29 -0.79 -7.56 -0.22
C ASN A 29 -1.12 -7.28 -1.69
N THR A 30 -2.26 -7.77 -2.16
CA THR A 30 -2.67 -7.67 -3.57
C THR A 30 -2.76 -6.23 -4.08
N ASP A 31 -3.30 -5.30 -3.29
CA ASP A 31 -3.41 -3.90 -3.70
C ASP A 31 -2.03 -3.25 -3.83
N LEU A 32 -1.20 -3.45 -2.82
CA LEU A 32 0.16 -2.90 -2.80
C LEU A 32 0.99 -3.47 -3.95
N LYS A 33 0.91 -4.78 -4.23
CA LYS A 33 1.57 -5.42 -5.38
C LYS A 33 1.19 -4.75 -6.70
N LYS A 34 -0.11 -4.54 -6.94
CA LYS A 34 -0.59 -3.92 -8.18
C LYS A 34 -0.05 -2.50 -8.33
N ARG A 35 -0.11 -1.71 -7.26
CA ARG A 35 0.41 -0.33 -7.25
C ARG A 35 1.91 -0.28 -7.48
N LEU A 36 2.69 -1.14 -6.83
CA LEU A 36 4.14 -1.20 -7.01
C LEU A 36 4.53 -1.71 -8.40
N THR A 37 3.80 -2.68 -8.95
CA THR A 37 4.02 -3.17 -10.33
C THR A 37 3.80 -2.04 -11.33
N ALA A 38 2.65 -1.36 -11.26
CA ALA A 38 2.36 -0.22 -12.13
C ALA A 38 3.35 0.95 -11.96
N TYR A 39 3.84 1.17 -10.73
CA TYR A 39 4.86 2.18 -10.46
C TYR A 39 6.22 1.79 -11.06
N ALA A 40 6.64 0.52 -10.96
CA ALA A 40 7.86 0.00 -11.56
C ALA A 40 7.83 0.08 -13.09
N GLU A 41 6.69 -0.28 -13.71
CA GLU A 41 6.50 -0.16 -15.16
C GLU A 41 6.59 1.29 -15.65
N ARG A 42 6.06 2.23 -14.87
CA ARG A 42 6.08 3.65 -15.23
C ARG A 42 7.42 4.34 -14.96
N TYR A 43 8.15 3.91 -13.92
CA TYR A 43 9.38 4.54 -13.46
C TYR A 43 10.47 3.49 -13.15
N PRO A 44 10.97 2.78 -14.18
CA PRO A 44 11.89 1.64 -14.01
C PRO A 44 13.22 2.02 -13.32
N ASP A 45 13.69 3.25 -13.50
CA ASP A 45 14.92 3.74 -12.85
C ASP A 45 14.74 3.87 -11.31
N HIS A 46 13.53 4.18 -10.86
CA HIS A 46 13.23 4.48 -9.47
C HIS A 46 12.62 3.31 -8.69
N CYS A 47 12.04 2.34 -9.41
CA CYS A 47 11.45 1.14 -8.82
C CYS A 47 11.53 -0.04 -9.78
N THR A 48 11.98 -1.20 -9.29
CA THR A 48 12.12 -2.40 -10.10
C THR A 48 11.60 -3.60 -9.31
N MET A 49 10.84 -4.49 -9.96
CA MET A 49 10.47 -5.77 -9.37
C MET A 49 11.69 -6.69 -9.43
N THR A 50 12.12 -7.22 -8.28
CA THR A 50 13.31 -8.06 -8.18
C THR A 50 13.00 -9.53 -8.05
N ASP A 51 11.81 -9.87 -7.55
CA ASP A 51 11.38 -11.26 -7.39
C ASP A 51 9.84 -11.37 -7.41
N GLU A 52 9.36 -12.55 -7.77
CA GLU A 52 7.96 -12.94 -7.72
C GLU A 52 7.85 -14.44 -7.48
N ASP A 53 7.12 -14.81 -6.42
CA ASP A 53 6.74 -16.19 -6.18
C ASP A 53 5.30 -16.40 -6.63
N SER A 54 5.18 -17.15 -7.72
CA SER A 54 3.89 -17.51 -8.29
C SER A 54 3.11 -18.55 -7.46
N GLU A 55 3.78 -19.32 -6.60
CA GLU A 55 3.18 -20.34 -5.75
C GLU A 55 2.53 -19.73 -4.50
N THR A 56 3.28 -18.92 -3.74
CA THR A 56 2.76 -18.27 -2.52
C THR A 56 2.13 -16.90 -2.79
N GLY A 57 2.45 -16.31 -3.94
CA GLY A 57 1.91 -15.05 -4.42
C GLY A 57 2.58 -13.81 -3.81
N TYR A 58 3.84 -13.85 -3.39
CA TYR A 58 4.57 -12.64 -3.00
C TYR A 58 5.23 -11.96 -4.20
N LYS A 59 5.49 -10.65 -4.09
CA LYS A 59 6.39 -9.92 -5.00
C LYS A 59 7.39 -9.11 -4.18
N ALA A 60 8.61 -8.99 -4.68
CA ALA A 60 9.66 -8.17 -4.13
C ALA A 60 9.99 -7.00 -5.07
N PHE A 61 10.27 -5.84 -4.48
CA PHE A 61 10.62 -4.63 -5.21
C PHE A 61 11.82 -3.94 -4.57
N GLU A 62 12.67 -3.33 -5.39
CA GLU A 62 13.65 -2.35 -4.95
C GLU A 62 13.23 -0.95 -5.37
N ILE A 63 13.14 -0.05 -4.39
CA ILE A 63 12.62 1.31 -4.55
C ILE A 63 13.66 2.29 -4.03
N GLU A 64 13.92 3.38 -4.74
CA GLU A 64 14.75 4.47 -4.20
C GLU A 64 14.24 4.98 -2.85
N LYS A 65 15.17 5.23 -1.91
CA LYS A 65 14.85 5.63 -0.53
C LYS A 65 13.89 6.81 -0.43
N GLY A 66 14.02 7.81 -1.30
CA GLY A 66 13.17 9.01 -1.31
C GLY A 66 11.76 8.82 -1.87
N ARG A 67 11.42 7.63 -2.39
CA ARG A 67 10.13 7.36 -3.05
C ARG A 67 9.14 6.60 -2.18
N LEU A 68 9.59 6.03 -1.07
CA LEU A 68 8.73 5.41 -0.07
C LEU A 68 8.78 6.23 1.22
N SER A 69 7.61 6.69 1.69
CA SER A 69 7.49 7.50 2.90
C SER A 69 6.52 6.87 3.89
N PHE A 70 6.88 6.86 5.17
CA PHE A 70 5.91 6.70 6.24
C PHE A 70 5.18 8.02 6.46
N ARG A 71 3.85 8.00 6.33
CA ARG A 71 3.02 9.15 6.65
C ARG A 71 2.50 9.00 8.09
N LEU A 72 3.06 9.79 9.00
CA LEU A 72 2.53 9.93 10.35
C LEU A 72 1.51 11.06 10.36
N THR A 73 0.22 10.72 10.42
CA THR A 73 -0.86 11.70 10.56
C THR A 73 -1.39 11.70 11.98
N ALA A 74 -1.55 12.89 12.58
CA ALA A 74 -2.28 13.01 13.83
C ALA A 74 -3.68 12.39 13.69
N PRO A 75 -4.15 11.62 14.68
CA PRO A 75 -5.52 11.16 14.68
C PRO A 75 -6.45 12.37 14.60
N TYR A 76 -7.59 12.22 13.92
CA TYR A 76 -8.59 13.29 13.85
C TYR A 76 -9.04 13.69 15.26
N SER A 77 -9.11 15.00 15.50
CA SER A 77 -9.79 15.54 16.67
C SER A 77 -11.27 15.14 16.65
N GLU A 78 -11.94 15.14 17.81
CA GLU A 78 -13.37 14.84 17.90
C GLU A 78 -14.21 15.76 16.99
N GLU A 79 -13.85 17.04 16.91
CA GLU A 79 -14.48 18.01 16.01
C GLU A 79 -14.32 17.60 14.54
N ARG A 80 -13.10 17.20 14.13
CA ARG A 80 -12.84 16.75 12.76
C ARG A 80 -13.53 15.42 12.46
N ARG A 81 -13.62 14.50 13.43
CA ARG A 81 -14.39 13.26 13.30
C ARG A 81 -15.87 13.53 13.08
N ARG A 82 -16.46 14.46 13.86
CA ARG A 82 -17.87 14.89 13.70
C ARG A 82 -18.10 15.52 12.34
N ALA A 83 -17.26 16.48 11.94
CA ALA A 83 -17.37 17.14 10.64
C ALA A 83 -17.26 16.13 9.48
N ALA A 84 -16.32 15.18 9.55
CA ALA A 84 -16.19 14.12 8.53
C ALA A 84 -17.41 13.18 8.52
N SER A 85 -17.96 12.83 9.69
CA SER A 85 -19.18 12.00 9.80
C SER A 85 -20.40 12.72 9.24
N ASP A 86 -20.60 13.98 9.58
CA ASP A 86 -21.73 14.79 9.09
C ASP A 86 -21.63 15.03 7.59
N TYR A 87 -20.41 15.26 7.08
CA TYR A 87 -20.17 15.34 5.64
C TYR A 87 -20.53 14.02 4.95
N ALA A 88 -20.09 12.87 5.48
CA ALA A 88 -20.42 11.57 4.91
C ALA A 88 -21.94 11.32 4.89
N LYS A 89 -22.65 11.63 5.98
CA LYS A 89 -24.13 11.51 6.06
C LYS A 89 -24.83 12.40 5.04
N LYS A 90 -24.35 13.64 4.85
CA LYS A 90 -24.89 14.54 3.82
C LYS A 90 -24.69 13.94 2.44
N VAL A 91 -23.48 13.51 2.10
CA VAL A 91 -23.19 12.89 0.79
C VAL A 91 -24.04 11.65 0.54
N THR A 92 -24.22 10.78 1.54
CA THR A 92 -25.09 9.58 1.39
C THR A 92 -26.55 9.96 1.19
N ASN A 93 -27.05 10.97 1.89
CA ASN A 93 -28.43 11.44 1.72
C ASN A 93 -28.63 12.11 0.36
N PHE A 94 -27.65 12.87 -0.13
CA PHE A 94 -27.68 13.45 -1.48
C PHE A 94 -27.65 12.38 -2.57
N MET A 95 -26.93 11.28 -2.37
CA MET A 95 -26.90 10.15 -3.31
C MET A 95 -28.21 9.35 -3.31
N GLN A 96 -28.94 9.27 -2.18
CA GLN A 96 -30.23 8.57 -2.09
C GLN A 96 -31.42 9.39 -2.60
N GLN A 97 -31.28 10.70 -2.74
CA GLN A 97 -32.32 11.60 -3.25
C GLN A 97 -32.17 11.91 -4.75
N GLY A 98 -31.16 11.34 -5.40
CA GLY A 98 -30.84 11.54 -6.82
C GLY A 98 -31.22 10.39 -7.75
N ASP A 99 -31.98 9.40 -7.27
CA ASP A 99 -32.61 8.33 -8.06
C ASP A 99 -34.11 8.60 -8.27
#